data_AF-A0A8H7WIM2-F1
#
_entry.id   AF-A0A8H7WIM2-F1
#
_cell.length_a   1.000
_cell.length_b   1.000
_cell.length_c   1.000
_cell.angle_alpha   90.00
_cell.angle_beta   90.00
_cell.angle_gamma   90.00
#
_symmetry.space_group_name_H-M   'P 1'
#
loop_
_entity.id
_entity.type
_entity.pdbx_description
1 polymer ?
#
loop_
_entity_poly.entity_id
_entity_poly.type
_entity_poly.pdbx_seq_one_letter_code
_entity_poly.pdbx_strand_id
1 'polypeptide(L)'
;MDGHEESDTKDDAMKTPYGLFAKLFVLGEEYQMPRLRNHAIDAIIHRSEEEDSFAIRINPYVYADTCDDSLLRKVLVRLALHLYDKALISRAKNELCGGFIFDLALVSFDYLENQEESRTIDCSSPAIGFCGNYHVHTENSSGKCKVLKKYGVDS
;
A
#
# COMPACT_ATOMS: atom_id res chain seq x y z
N MET A 1 -6.66 -2.77 35.35
CA MET A 1 -5.92 -1.59 34.87
C MET A 1 -5.23 -2.05 33.61
N ASP A 2 -5.88 -1.95 32.45
CA ASP A 2 -5.27 -2.29 31.16
C ASP A 2 -5.99 -1.47 30.09
N GLY A 3 -5.36 -0.41 29.60
CA GLY A 3 -6.03 0.52 28.68
C GLY A 3 -5.14 1.61 28.11
N HIS A 4 -3.81 1.42 28.05
CA HIS A 4 -2.91 2.48 27.57
C HIS A 4 -1.80 2.07 26.59
N GLU A 5 -1.71 0.83 26.11
CA GLU A 5 -0.66 0.46 25.14
C GLU A 5 -1.11 0.49 23.66
N GLU A 6 -2.42 0.59 23.38
CA GLU A 6 -2.94 0.52 22.00
C GLU A 6 -2.86 1.86 21.24
N SER A 7 -2.71 2.98 21.96
CA SER A 7 -2.69 4.34 21.41
C SER A 7 -1.35 4.73 20.79
N ASP A 8 -0.23 4.31 21.39
CA ASP A 8 1.10 4.79 21.01
C ASP A 8 1.56 4.25 19.64
N THR A 9 1.12 3.04 19.29
CA THR A 9 1.66 2.30 18.12
C THR A 9 1.12 2.75 16.77
N LYS A 10 -0.12 3.24 16.70
CA LYS A 10 -0.70 3.83 15.48
C LYS A 10 -0.09 5.19 15.19
N ASP A 11 0.05 6.02 16.22
CA ASP A 11 0.66 7.33 16.12
C ASP A 11 2.13 7.23 15.68
N ASP A 12 2.84 6.21 16.13
CA ASP A 12 4.23 5.99 15.74
C ASP A 12 4.39 5.60 14.27
N ALA A 13 3.52 4.76 13.72
CA ALA A 13 3.53 4.43 12.29
C ALA A 13 3.30 5.69 11.43
N MET A 14 2.43 6.58 11.89
CA MET A 14 2.12 7.84 11.20
C MET A 14 3.19 8.92 11.35
N LYS A 15 4.19 8.73 12.23
CA LYS A 15 5.42 9.55 12.33
C LYS A 15 6.55 9.08 11.39
N THR A 16 6.40 7.91 10.76
CA THR A 16 7.39 7.39 9.80
C THR A 16 7.25 8.05 8.41
N PRO A 17 8.25 7.89 7.52
CA PRO A 17 8.11 8.29 6.12
C PRO A 17 6.89 7.67 5.42
N TYR A 18 6.53 6.42 5.71
CA TYR A 18 5.32 5.81 5.17
C TYR A 18 4.04 6.54 5.60
N GLY A 19 3.98 6.98 6.87
CA GLY A 19 2.91 7.81 7.39
C GLY A 19 2.78 9.14 6.64
N LEU A 20 3.91 9.79 6.34
CA LEU A 20 3.95 11.00 5.51
C LEU A 20 3.43 10.72 4.10
N PHE A 21 3.89 9.65 3.44
CA PHE A 21 3.46 9.32 2.08
C PHE A 21 1.97 8.98 2.01
N ALA A 22 1.44 8.26 3.01
CA ALA A 22 0.00 7.99 3.12
C ALA A 22 -0.81 9.29 3.25
N LYS A 23 -0.37 10.23 4.09
CA LYS A 23 -1.00 11.56 4.22
C LYS A 23 -0.97 12.34 2.91
N LEU A 24 0.17 12.35 2.21
CA LEU A 24 0.31 13.01 0.91
C LEU A 24 -0.61 12.39 -0.14
N PHE A 25 -0.79 11.07 -0.12
CA PHE A 25 -1.73 10.39 -1.01
C PHE A 25 -3.17 10.81 -0.72
N VAL A 26 -3.61 10.77 0.54
CA VAL A 26 -4.97 11.17 0.96
C VAL A 26 -5.26 12.62 0.56
N LEU A 27 -4.32 13.54 0.83
CA LEU A 27 -4.43 14.93 0.36
C LEU A 27 -4.49 15.00 -1.18
N GLY A 28 -3.72 14.17 -1.86
CA GLY A 28 -3.77 14.06 -3.32
C GLY A 28 -5.13 13.57 -3.85
N GLU A 29 -5.87 12.76 -3.10
CA GLU A 29 -7.24 12.37 -3.43
C GLU A 29 -8.22 13.52 -3.16
N GLU A 30 -8.17 14.10 -1.96
CA GLU A 30 -9.04 15.19 -1.51
C GLU A 30 -8.99 16.39 -2.48
N TYR A 31 -7.79 16.80 -2.85
CA TYR A 31 -7.56 17.96 -3.73
C TYR A 31 -7.45 17.59 -5.21
N GLN A 32 -7.77 16.36 -5.59
CA GLN A 32 -7.74 15.88 -6.99
C GLN A 32 -6.39 16.17 -7.68
N MET A 33 -5.29 15.79 -7.03
CA MET A 33 -3.92 15.95 -7.52
C MET A 33 -3.31 14.60 -7.95
N PRO A 34 -3.63 14.07 -9.15
CA PRO A 34 -3.11 12.79 -9.65
C PRO A 34 -1.60 12.63 -9.52
N ARG A 35 -0.84 13.70 -9.82
CA ARG A 35 0.62 13.67 -9.73
C ARG A 35 1.08 13.43 -8.29
N LEU A 36 0.49 14.11 -7.30
CA LEU A 36 0.86 13.91 -5.90
C LEU A 36 0.58 12.48 -5.45
N ARG A 37 -0.57 11.92 -5.83
CA ARG A 37 -0.91 10.52 -5.57
C ARG A 37 0.10 9.54 -6.18
N ASN A 38 0.45 9.73 -7.45
CA ASN A 38 1.43 8.88 -8.13
C ASN A 38 2.81 8.97 -7.45
N HIS A 39 3.23 10.18 -7.06
CA HIS A 39 4.48 10.41 -6.36
C HIS A 39 4.51 9.75 -4.97
N ALA A 40 3.40 9.81 -4.22
CA ALA A 40 3.27 9.15 -2.93
C ALA A 40 3.32 7.62 -3.05
N ILE A 41 2.64 7.04 -4.04
CA ILE A 41 2.73 5.60 -4.34
C ILE A 41 4.16 5.19 -4.69
N ASP A 42 4.82 5.95 -5.57
CA ASP A 42 6.21 5.66 -5.95
C ASP A 42 7.12 5.65 -4.72
N ALA A 43 6.94 6.61 -3.80
CA ALA A 43 7.73 6.69 -2.58
C ALA A 43 7.50 5.50 -1.64
N ILE A 44 6.25 5.05 -1.49
CA ILE A 44 5.92 3.86 -0.69
C ILE A 44 6.56 2.61 -1.29
N ILE A 45 6.34 2.36 -2.58
CA ILE A 45 6.89 1.17 -3.26
C ILE A 45 8.41 1.19 -3.21
N HIS A 46 9.04 2.30 -3.58
CA HIS A 46 10.49 2.40 -3.62
C HIS A 46 11.11 2.17 -2.24
N ARG A 47 10.58 2.81 -1.19
CA ARG A 47 11.10 2.64 0.16
C ARG A 47 10.94 1.21 0.65
N SER A 48 9.82 0.57 0.32
CA SER A 48 9.61 -0.82 0.73
C SER A 48 10.56 -1.81 0.08
N GLU A 49 11.00 -1.53 -1.15
CA GLU A 49 12.04 -2.31 -1.83
C GLU A 49 13.43 -2.08 -1.21
N GLU A 50 13.71 -0.86 -0.74
CA GLU A 50 14.99 -0.56 -0.07
C GLU A 50 15.08 -1.17 1.34
N GLU A 51 13.96 -1.23 2.06
CA GLU A 51 13.90 -1.70 3.44
C GLU A 51 13.47 -3.18 3.57
N ASP A 52 13.13 -3.85 2.46
CA ASP A 52 12.52 -5.19 2.42
C ASP A 52 11.34 -5.34 3.42
N SER A 53 10.60 -4.25 3.61
CA SER A 53 9.53 -4.14 4.59
C SER A 53 8.70 -2.89 4.33
N PHE A 54 7.51 -2.80 4.91
CA PHE A 54 6.75 -1.54 4.96
C PHE A 54 6.04 -1.41 6.29
N ALA A 55 5.71 -0.17 6.67
CA ALA A 55 4.98 0.12 7.90
C ALA A 55 3.50 -0.30 7.78
N ILE A 56 3.21 -1.58 7.93
CA ILE A 56 1.86 -2.16 7.79
C ILE A 56 0.82 -1.45 8.66
N ARG A 57 1.23 -0.90 9.80
CA ARG A 57 0.40 -0.13 10.75
C ARG A 57 -0.20 1.17 10.21
N ILE A 58 0.18 1.63 9.01
CA ILE A 58 -0.53 2.74 8.36
C ILE A 58 -1.91 2.33 7.82
N ASN A 59 -2.20 1.03 7.72
CA ASN A 59 -3.44 0.53 7.12
C ASN A 59 -4.72 1.11 7.77
N PRO A 60 -4.86 1.30 9.10
CA PRO A 60 -6.10 1.82 9.66
C PRO A 60 -6.38 3.27 9.21
N TYR A 61 -5.33 4.10 9.10
CA TYR A 61 -5.45 5.46 8.56
C TYR A 61 -5.87 5.42 7.08
N VAL A 62 -5.18 4.62 6.26
CA VAL A 62 -5.50 4.51 4.84
C VAL A 62 -6.93 4.06 4.61
N TYR A 63 -7.42 3.06 5.35
CA TYR A 63 -8.79 2.57 5.19
C TYR A 63 -9.86 3.50 5.77
N ALA A 64 -9.51 4.36 6.73
CA ALA A 64 -10.42 5.39 7.24
C ALA A 64 -10.59 6.56 6.27
N ASP A 65 -9.51 6.94 5.57
CA ASP A 65 -9.44 8.20 4.81
C ASP A 65 -9.39 8.04 3.28
N THR A 66 -9.60 6.83 2.76
CA THR A 66 -9.69 6.56 1.30
C THR A 66 -10.96 5.79 0.96
N CYS A 67 -11.36 5.76 -0.32
CA CYS A 67 -12.49 4.94 -0.78
C CYS A 67 -12.08 3.49 -1.08
N ASP A 68 -13.06 2.60 -1.28
CA ASP A 68 -12.82 1.17 -1.51
C ASP A 68 -11.98 0.87 -2.77
N ASP A 69 -12.13 1.68 -3.82
CA ASP A 69 -11.35 1.53 -5.05
C ASP A 69 -9.97 2.19 -5.02
N SER A 70 -9.55 2.73 -3.87
CA SER A 70 -8.32 3.50 -3.73
C SER A 70 -7.09 2.71 -4.17
N LEU A 71 -6.27 3.37 -4.99
CA LEU A 71 -5.01 2.79 -5.47
C LEU A 71 -4.02 2.56 -4.32
N LEU A 72 -4.10 3.35 -3.24
CA LEU A 72 -3.24 3.14 -2.08
C LEU A 72 -3.59 1.85 -1.35
N ARG A 73 -4.89 1.53 -1.16
CA ARG A 73 -5.33 0.25 -0.58
C ARG A 73 -4.78 -0.93 -1.40
N LYS A 74 -4.93 -0.87 -2.73
CA LYS A 74 -4.40 -1.89 -3.66
C LYS A 74 -2.88 -2.07 -3.52
N VAL A 75 -2.12 -0.97 -3.41
CA VAL A 75 -0.66 -1.04 -3.19
C VAL A 75 -0.32 -1.69 -1.86
N LEU A 76 -1.01 -1.35 -0.76
CA LEU A 76 -0.73 -1.97 0.55
C LEU A 76 -0.98 -3.47 0.55
N VAL A 77 -2.08 -3.92 -0.09
CA VAL A 77 -2.40 -5.34 -0.22
C VAL A 77 -1.30 -6.05 -1.01
N ARG A 78 -0.85 -5.47 -2.13
CA ARG A 78 0.23 -6.02 -2.96
C ARG A 78 1.57 -6.06 -2.24
N LEU A 79 1.90 -5.04 -1.45
CA LEU A 79 3.11 -5.05 -0.62
C LEU A 79 3.05 -6.12 0.47
N ALA A 80 1.91 -6.30 1.12
CA ALA A 80 1.74 -7.37 2.10
C ALA A 80 1.89 -8.76 1.46
N LEU A 81 1.29 -9.00 0.30
CA LEU A 81 1.45 -10.28 -0.41
C LEU A 81 2.88 -10.52 -0.90
N HIS A 82 3.62 -9.45 -1.22
CA HIS A 82 5.00 -9.52 -1.67
C HIS A 82 5.99 -9.77 -0.52
N LEU A 83 5.85 -9.02 0.58
CA LEU A 83 6.86 -8.94 1.65
C LEU A 83 6.52 -9.78 2.89
N TYR A 84 5.25 -10.15 3.08
CA TYR A 84 4.80 -10.83 4.29
C TYR A 84 4.37 -12.26 3.98
N ASP A 85 4.92 -13.21 4.74
CA ASP A 85 4.41 -14.56 4.79
C ASP A 85 3.24 -14.68 5.80
N LYS A 86 2.65 -15.88 5.85
CA LYS A 86 1.57 -16.21 6.79
C LYS A 86 1.96 -15.92 8.25
N ALA A 87 3.20 -16.18 8.64
CA ALA A 87 3.64 -16.02 10.02
C ALA A 87 3.74 -14.53 10.40
N LEU A 88 4.26 -13.70 9.50
CA LEU A 88 4.32 -12.24 9.67
C LEU A 88 2.92 -11.62 9.73
N ILE A 89 2.02 -11.97 8.81
CA ILE A 89 0.62 -11.51 8.85
C ILE A 89 -0.07 -11.95 10.15
N SER A 90 0.16 -13.19 10.59
CA SER A 90 -0.45 -13.70 11.83
C SER A 90 0.02 -12.95 13.08
N ARG A 91 1.29 -12.51 13.11
CA ARG A 91 1.83 -11.68 14.20
C ARG A 91 1.25 -10.26 14.16
N ALA A 92 1.07 -9.70 12.97
CA ALA A 92 0.52 -8.36 12.78
C ALA A 92 -1.01 -8.29 12.94
N LYS A 93 -1.72 -9.40 13.20
CA LYS A 93 -3.20 -9.49 13.14
C LYS A 93 -3.96 -8.39 13.89
N ASN A 94 -3.45 -7.95 15.04
CA ASN A 94 -4.11 -6.92 15.88
C ASN A 94 -3.87 -5.50 15.34
N GLU A 95 -2.96 -5.35 14.40
CA GLU A 95 -2.58 -4.10 13.75
C GLU A 95 -3.33 -3.90 12.43
N LEU A 96 -4.01 -4.93 11.94
CA LEU A 96 -4.73 -4.93 10.67
C LEU A 96 -6.19 -4.51 10.88
N CYS A 97 -6.63 -3.47 10.19
CA CYS A 97 -8.04 -3.12 10.16
C CYS A 97 -8.84 -4.15 9.35
N GLY A 98 -10.13 -4.27 9.66
CA GLY A 98 -11.01 -5.27 9.03
C GLY A 98 -11.08 -5.15 7.51
N GLY A 99 -11.08 -3.93 6.96
CA GLY A 99 -11.07 -3.71 5.52
C GLY A 99 -9.82 -4.25 4.84
N PHE A 100 -8.65 -4.05 5.45
CA PHE A 100 -7.39 -4.58 4.92
C PHE A 100 -7.34 -6.12 4.94
N ILE A 101 -7.84 -6.74 6.01
CA ILE A 101 -7.97 -8.20 6.09
C ILE A 101 -8.91 -8.72 5.01
N PHE A 102 -10.03 -8.02 4.78
CA PHE A 102 -11.01 -8.39 3.78
C PHE A 102 -10.41 -8.31 2.36
N ASP A 103 -9.69 -7.25 2.02
CA ASP A 103 -9.06 -7.11 0.71
C ASP A 103 -7.96 -8.17 0.48
N LEU A 104 -7.16 -8.50 1.51
CA LEU A 104 -6.23 -9.63 1.45
C LEU A 104 -6.94 -10.97 1.16
N ALA A 105 -8.11 -11.18 1.77
CA ALA A 105 -8.91 -12.37 1.54
C ALA A 105 -9.51 -12.39 0.12
N LEU A 106 -10.00 -11.24 -0.37
CA LEU A 106 -10.53 -11.11 -1.73
C LEU A 106 -9.51 -11.51 -2.79
N VAL A 107 -8.25 -11.07 -2.67
CA VAL A 107 -7.20 -11.48 -3.62
C VAL A 107 -7.02 -13.00 -3.62
N SER A 108 -7.21 -13.67 -2.49
CA SER A 108 -7.16 -15.13 -2.41
C SER A 108 -8.36 -15.79 -3.11
N PHE A 109 -9.53 -15.17 -3.10
CA PHE A 109 -10.73 -15.67 -3.80
C PHE A 109 -10.71 -15.39 -5.30
N ASP A 110 -10.30 -14.20 -5.73
CA ASP A 110 -10.13 -13.86 -7.16
C ASP A 110 -9.15 -14.85 -7.82
N TYR A 111 -8.13 -15.27 -7.08
CA TYR A 111 -7.20 -16.31 -7.50
C TYR A 111 -7.85 -17.69 -7.65
N LEU A 112 -8.84 -18.04 -6.80
CA LEU A 112 -9.59 -19.29 -6.91
C LEU A 112 -10.61 -19.29 -8.07
N GLU A 113 -11.08 -18.13 -8.53
CA GLU A 113 -12.06 -18.03 -9.61
C GLU A 113 -11.43 -18.00 -11.02
N ASN A 114 -10.23 -17.43 -11.18
CA ASN A 114 -9.56 -17.23 -12.48
C ASN A 114 -8.71 -18.44 -12.96
N GLN A 115 -9.13 -19.67 -12.63
CA GLN A 115 -8.37 -20.89 -12.87
C GLN A 115 -8.30 -21.31 -14.35
N GLU A 116 -7.20 -20.99 -15.04
CA GLU A 116 -6.80 -21.79 -16.21
C GLU A 116 -5.42 -22.46 -16.10
N GLU A 117 -4.28 -21.85 -15.75
CA GLU A 117 -3.00 -22.57 -15.95
C GLU A 117 -1.82 -22.41 -14.95
N SER A 118 -1.92 -21.66 -13.84
CA SER A 118 -0.81 -21.63 -12.86
C SER A 118 -1.23 -21.42 -11.41
N ARG A 119 -0.68 -22.24 -10.51
CA ARG A 119 -1.11 -22.42 -9.12
C ARG A 119 -0.46 -21.46 -8.11
N THR A 120 -0.19 -20.20 -8.48
CA THR A 120 0.46 -19.27 -7.55
C THR A 120 -0.19 -17.90 -7.56
N ILE A 121 -0.57 -17.41 -6.38
CA ILE A 121 -0.87 -15.99 -6.15
C ILE A 121 0.34 -15.20 -6.62
N ASP A 122 0.12 -14.19 -7.46
CA ASP A 122 1.19 -13.31 -7.91
C ASP A 122 1.68 -12.48 -6.73
N CYS A 123 2.79 -12.91 -6.12
CA CYS A 123 3.49 -12.18 -5.07
C CYS A 123 4.65 -11.34 -5.64
N SER A 124 4.61 -10.99 -6.93
CA SER A 124 5.64 -10.14 -7.53
C SER A 124 5.60 -8.71 -6.96
N SER A 125 6.78 -8.09 -6.93
CA SER A 125 6.95 -6.72 -6.44
C SER A 125 5.98 -5.76 -7.14
N PRO A 126 5.31 -4.86 -6.39
CA PRO A 126 4.46 -3.83 -6.98
C PRO A 126 5.26 -2.80 -7.81
N ALA A 127 6.60 -2.81 -7.76
CA ALA A 127 7.41 -2.05 -8.70
C ALA A 127 7.24 -2.53 -10.15
N ILE A 128 6.89 -3.81 -10.35
CA ILE A 128 6.61 -4.36 -11.68
C ILE A 128 5.23 -3.86 -12.15
N GLY A 129 5.21 -3.14 -13.27
CA GLY A 129 3.97 -2.60 -13.83
C GLY A 129 3.35 -1.45 -13.02
N PHE A 130 4.09 -0.86 -12.06
CA PHE A 130 3.60 0.16 -11.12
C PHE A 130 2.73 1.24 -11.77
N CYS A 131 3.15 1.77 -12.92
CA CYS A 131 2.43 2.82 -13.62
C CYS A 131 1.07 2.34 -14.15
N GLY A 132 1.02 1.15 -14.76
CA GLY A 132 -0.23 0.62 -15.31
C GLY A 132 -1.24 0.26 -14.21
N ASN A 133 -0.74 -0.14 -13.04
CA ASN A 133 -1.56 -0.64 -11.96
C ASN A 133 -1.98 0.45 -10.96
N TYR A 134 -1.15 1.49 -10.79
CA TYR A 134 -1.29 2.42 -9.67
C TYR A 134 -1.16 3.90 -10.03
N HIS A 135 -0.88 4.27 -11.28
CA HIS A 135 -0.81 5.69 -11.66
C HIS A 135 -2.06 6.14 -12.41
N VAL A 136 -2.49 7.37 -12.11
CA VAL A 136 -3.51 8.07 -12.88
C VAL A 136 -2.85 9.12 -13.76
N HIS A 137 -3.10 9.05 -15.06
CA HIS A 137 -2.62 10.01 -16.06
C HIS A 137 -3.80 10.79 -16.62
N THR A 138 -3.71 12.12 -16.64
CA THR A 138 -4.66 12.96 -17.37
C THR A 138 -4.37 12.88 -18.87
N GLU A 139 -5.39 13.03 -19.72
CA GLU A 139 -5.33 12.84 -21.18
C GLU A 139 -4.19 13.60 -21.90
N ASN A 140 -3.71 14.72 -21.31
CA ASN A 140 -2.63 15.53 -21.86
C ASN A 140 -1.21 15.15 -21.40
N SER A 141 -1.07 14.18 -20.49
CA SER A 141 0.24 13.65 -20.07
C SER A 141 0.61 12.46 -20.93
N SER A 142 1.51 12.70 -21.89
CA SER A 142 2.00 11.73 -22.87
C SER A 142 2.74 10.56 -22.22
N GLY A 143 2.03 9.45 -22.00
CA GLY A 143 2.60 8.10 -21.86
C GLY A 143 2.77 7.56 -20.43
N LYS A 144 2.80 6.22 -20.34
CA LYS A 144 3.11 5.48 -19.11
C LYS A 144 4.48 5.90 -18.56
N CYS A 145 4.59 6.10 -17.25
CA CYS A 145 5.86 6.25 -16.55
C CYS A 145 6.76 5.05 -16.84
N LYS A 146 7.99 5.31 -17.31
CA LYS A 146 8.98 4.26 -17.63
C LYS A 146 9.77 3.80 -16.40
N VAL A 147 9.84 4.63 -15.37
CA VAL A 147 10.73 4.42 -14.21
C VAL A 147 9.97 4.79 -12.94
N LEU A 148 10.02 3.91 -11.94
CA LEU A 148 9.55 4.18 -10.59
C LEU A 148 10.45 5.27 -9.99
N LYS A 149 9.86 6.37 -9.52
CA LYS A 149 10.65 7.46 -8.95
C LYS A 149 11.27 7.03 -7.62
N LYS A 150 12.55 7.35 -7.47
CA LYS A 150 13.31 7.13 -6.23
C LYS A 150 13.19 8.34 -5.32
N TYR A 151 13.09 8.10 -4.02
CA TYR A 151 12.98 9.12 -2.99
C TYR A 151 13.90 8.76 -1.84
N GLY A 152 14.99 9.51 -1.68
CA GLY A 152 15.80 9.44 -0.48
C GLY A 152 15.13 10.24 0.64
N VAL A 153 15.13 9.69 1.84
CA VAL A 153 14.94 10.47 3.07
C VAL A 153 16.27 10.36 3.80
N ASP A 154 17.08 11.42 3.75
CA ASP A 154 18.30 11.50 4.55
C ASP A 154 17.90 11.30 6.02
N SER A 155 18.55 10.32 6.66
CA SER A 155 18.28 9.91 8.04
C SER A 155 18.97 10.83 9.04
#